data_AF-A0A194PLW9-F1
#
_entry.id   AF-A0A194PLW9-F1
#
_cell.length_a   1.000
_cell.length_b   1.000
_cell.length_c   1.000
_cell.angle_alpha   90.00
_cell.angle_beta   90.00
_cell.angle_gamma   90.00
#
_symmetry.space_group_name_H-M   'P 1'
#
loop_
_entity.id
_entity.type
_entity.pdbx_description
1 polymer ?
#
loop_
_entity_poly.entity_id
_entity_poly.type
_entity_poly.pdbx_seq_one_letter_code
_entity_poly.pdbx_strand_id
1 'polypeptide(L)'
;MDDDDDVPRLSAETFAALQEFYAEQKKREEILSKLEADNKLGEKIIFEENWQLSQFWYDEETVRILVNVIDKVVADDGRVALISCPTLFVPLKRQIGCRASGRAH
;
A
#
# COMPACT_ATOMS: atom_id res chain seq x y z
N MET A 1 35.53 2.33 -34.89
CA MET A 1 35.92 1.84 -33.55
C MET A 1 34.64 1.87 -32.75
N ASP A 2 34.19 0.71 -32.29
CA ASP A 2 32.90 0.49 -31.63
C ASP A 2 32.80 1.30 -30.34
N ASP A 3 31.79 2.16 -30.25
CA ASP A 3 31.44 2.98 -29.07
C ASP A 3 30.32 2.30 -28.23
N ASP A 4 30.22 0.96 -28.30
CA ASP A 4 29.22 0.14 -27.57
C ASP A 4 29.84 -0.71 -26.44
N ASP A 5 31.15 -0.60 -26.25
CA ASP A 5 31.93 -1.34 -25.22
C ASP A 5 32.03 -0.56 -23.88
N ASP A 6 31.57 0.70 -23.85
CA ASP A 6 31.54 1.57 -22.65
C ASP A 6 30.17 1.63 -21.94
N VAL A 7 29.17 0.89 -22.42
CA VAL A 7 27.88 0.78 -21.73
C VAL A 7 28.00 -0.30 -20.65
N PRO A 8 27.85 0.02 -19.35
CA PRO A 8 27.89 -0.99 -18.29
C PRO A 8 26.80 -2.03 -18.53
N ARG A 9 27.18 -3.24 -18.96
CA ARG A 9 26.27 -4.37 -19.11
C ARG A 9 26.16 -5.07 -17.75
N LEU A 10 24.94 -5.37 -17.33
CA LEU A 10 24.71 -6.20 -16.15
C LEU A 10 25.40 -7.55 -16.37
N SER A 11 26.03 -8.10 -15.34
CA SER A 11 26.54 -9.47 -15.43
C SER A 11 25.38 -10.42 -15.72
N ALA A 12 25.66 -11.54 -16.39
CA ALA A 12 24.64 -12.53 -16.71
C ALA A 12 23.87 -13.00 -15.46
N GLU A 13 24.56 -13.08 -14.32
CA GLU A 13 24.00 -13.42 -13.01
C GLU A 13 23.04 -12.34 -12.49
N THR A 14 23.42 -11.06 -12.56
CA THR A 14 22.54 -9.95 -12.14
C THR A 14 21.30 -9.86 -13.03
N PHE A 15 21.44 -10.06 -14.34
CA PHE A 15 20.32 -10.05 -15.27
C PHE A 15 19.34 -11.20 -15.01
N ALA A 16 19.85 -12.41 -14.73
CA ALA A 16 19.03 -13.56 -14.38
C ALA A 16 18.26 -13.34 -13.07
N ALA A 17 18.92 -12.83 -12.02
CA ALA A 17 18.28 -12.49 -10.75
C ALA A 17 17.18 -11.43 -10.93
N LEU A 18 17.42 -10.43 -11.80
CA LEU A 18 16.43 -9.40 -12.12
C LEU A 18 15.19 -9.99 -12.81
N GLN A 19 15.38 -10.91 -13.77
CA GLN A 19 14.27 -11.61 -14.43
C GLN A 19 13.46 -12.45 -13.45
N GLU A 20 14.12 -13.16 -12.55
CA GLU A 20 13.46 -13.96 -11.51
C GLU A 20 12.61 -13.09 -10.58
N PHE A 21 13.15 -11.94 -10.15
CA PHE A 21 12.40 -10.95 -9.38
C PHE A 21 11.15 -10.44 -10.13
N TYR A 22 11.28 -10.07 -11.42
CA TYR A 22 10.13 -9.63 -12.21
C TYR A 22 9.08 -10.73 -12.39
N ALA A 23 9.50 -11.98 -12.58
CA ALA A 23 8.59 -13.12 -12.69
C ALA A 23 7.83 -13.36 -11.38
N GLU A 24 8.50 -13.23 -10.23
CA GLU A 24 7.88 -13.33 -8.91
C GLU A 24 6.86 -12.20 -8.67
N GLN A 25 7.22 -10.96 -9.03
CA GLN A 25 6.30 -9.81 -8.93
C GLN A 25 5.05 -10.02 -9.78
N LYS A 26 5.20 -10.43 -11.05
CA LYS A 26 4.06 -10.70 -11.94
C LYS A 26 3.15 -11.79 -11.39
N LYS A 27 3.72 -12.88 -10.86
CA LYS A 27 2.95 -13.97 -10.26
C LYS A 27 2.19 -13.49 -9.03
N ARG A 28 2.79 -12.62 -8.22
CA ARG A 28 2.16 -12.01 -7.05
C ARG A 28 1.00 -11.10 -7.44
N GLU A 29 1.17 -10.28 -8.46
CA GLU A 29 0.13 -9.42 -9.04
C GLU A 29 -1.04 -10.25 -9.61
N GLU A 30 -0.77 -11.35 -10.31
CA GLU A 30 -1.80 -12.28 -10.80
C GLU A 30 -2.61 -12.93 -9.67
N ILE A 31 -1.96 -13.27 -8.55
CA ILE A 31 -2.63 -13.80 -7.36
C ILE A 31 -3.49 -12.71 -6.71
N LEU A 32 -2.96 -11.50 -6.57
CA LEU A 32 -3.69 -10.35 -6.01
C LEU A 32 -4.92 -10.00 -6.85
N SER A 33 -4.77 -9.92 -8.17
CA SER A 33 -5.88 -9.63 -9.09
C SER A 33 -6.99 -10.69 -9.02
N LYS A 34 -6.62 -11.97 -8.85
CA LYS A 34 -7.60 -13.05 -8.60
C LYS A 34 -8.32 -12.90 -7.25
N LEU A 35 -7.61 -12.48 -6.20
CA LEU A 35 -8.19 -12.26 -4.87
C LEU A 35 -9.10 -11.02 -4.83
N GLU A 36 -8.77 -9.97 -5.59
CA GLU A 36 -9.64 -8.81 -5.83
C GLU A 36 -10.92 -9.21 -6.55
N ALA A 37 -10.81 -9.97 -7.64
CA ALA A 37 -11.97 -10.42 -8.41
C ALA A 37 -12.93 -11.28 -7.58
N ASP A 38 -12.42 -12.05 -6.62
CA ASP A 38 -13.21 -12.90 -5.72
C ASP A 38 -13.87 -12.12 -4.56
N ASN A 39 -13.70 -10.79 -4.48
CA ASN A 39 -14.17 -9.91 -3.39
C ASN A 39 -13.68 -10.34 -1.98
N LYS A 40 -12.77 -11.32 -1.90
CA LYS A 40 -12.08 -11.74 -0.67
C LYS A 40 -10.99 -10.76 -0.25
N LEU A 41 -10.67 -9.77 -1.08
CA LEU A 41 -9.86 -8.62 -0.70
C LEU A 41 -10.60 -7.60 0.18
N GLY A 42 -11.86 -7.91 0.54
CA GLY A 42 -12.62 -7.21 1.56
C GLY A 42 -11.79 -7.04 2.82
N GLU A 43 -11.44 -5.78 3.07
CA GLU A 43 -10.75 -5.27 4.25
C GLU A 43 -9.22 -5.43 4.36
N LYS A 44 -8.55 -6.19 3.50
CA LYS A 44 -7.08 -6.20 3.46
C LYS A 44 -6.63 -5.52 2.17
N ILE A 45 -6.77 -4.20 2.11
CA ILE A 45 -6.09 -3.42 1.07
C ILE A 45 -4.60 -3.61 1.33
N ILE A 46 -3.98 -4.48 0.53
CA ILE A 46 -2.54 -4.71 0.55
C ILE A 46 -1.96 -3.56 -0.26
N PHE A 47 -1.59 -2.49 0.43
CA PHE A 47 -0.73 -1.49 -0.18
C PHE A 47 0.61 -2.17 -0.47
N GLU A 48 1.11 -2.05 -1.69
CA GLU A 48 2.47 -2.46 -2.02
C GLU A 48 3.43 -1.30 -1.72
N GLU A 49 4.64 -1.67 -1.29
CA GLU A 49 5.70 -0.70 -1.07
C GLU A 49 6.11 -0.13 -2.41
N ASN A 50 5.74 1.12 -2.64
CA ASN A 50 6.17 1.85 -3.82
C ASN A 50 7.38 2.68 -3.42
N TRP A 51 8.57 2.20 -3.77
CA TRP A 51 9.84 2.84 -3.47
C TRP A 51 10.02 4.25 -4.08
N GLN A 52 9.22 4.63 -5.08
CA GLN A 52 9.17 6.00 -5.59
C GLN A 52 8.38 6.95 -4.69
N LEU A 53 7.48 6.41 -3.87
CA LEU A 53 6.69 7.15 -2.91
C LEU A 53 7.40 6.98 -1.56
N SER A 54 7.88 8.07 -0.95
CA SER A 54 8.45 8.03 0.41
C SER A 54 7.36 7.65 1.42
N GLN A 55 7.03 6.36 1.51
CA GLN A 55 5.94 5.83 2.29
C GLN A 55 6.35 5.63 3.75
N PHE A 56 5.41 5.89 4.66
CA PHE A 56 5.57 5.69 6.09
C PHE A 56 4.77 4.46 6.53
N TRP A 57 5.49 3.46 7.02
CA TRP A 57 4.94 2.21 7.51
C TRP A 57 5.00 2.19 9.04
N TYR A 58 3.85 2.43 9.67
CA TYR A 58 3.72 2.42 11.13
C TYR A 58 3.45 1.02 11.68
N ASP A 59 3.95 0.74 12.88
CA ASP A 59 3.58 -0.45 13.65
C ASP A 59 2.11 -0.37 14.14
N GLU A 60 1.59 -1.50 14.63
CA GLU A 60 0.20 -1.62 15.06
C GLU A 60 -0.17 -0.69 16.24
N GLU A 61 0.75 -0.47 17.19
CA GLU A 61 0.53 0.42 18.33
C GLU A 61 0.40 1.88 17.86
N THR A 62 1.32 2.33 17.01
CA THR A 62 1.31 3.66 16.42
C THR A 62 0.03 3.90 15.61
N VAL A 63 -0.36 2.94 14.76
CA VAL A 63 -1.62 2.99 14.00
C VAL A 63 -2.83 3.15 14.92
N ARG A 64 -2.92 2.34 15.98
CA ARG A 64 -4.03 2.38 16.94
C ARG A 64 -4.13 3.74 17.64
N ILE A 65 -2.99 4.29 18.06
CA ILE A 65 -2.95 5.62 18.70
C ILE A 65 -3.42 6.69 17.72
N LEU A 66 -2.91 6.70 16.49
CA LEU A 66 -3.28 7.68 15.47
C LEU A 66 -4.78 7.64 15.14
N VAL A 67 -5.35 6.45 14.94
CA VAL A 67 -6.79 6.29 14.68
C VAL A 67 -7.63 6.88 15.82
N ASN A 68 -7.28 6.60 17.08
CA ASN A 68 -8.01 7.10 18.25
C ASN A 68 -7.91 8.63 18.39
N VAL A 69 -6.74 9.21 18.10
CA VAL A 69 -6.56 10.67 18.10
C VAL A 69 -7.41 11.31 17.01
N ILE A 70 -7.35 10.76 15.79
CA ILE A 70 -8.13 11.28 14.65
C ILE A 70 -9.62 11.21 14.96
N ASP A 71 -10.10 10.09 15.52
CA ASP A 71 -11.52 9.93 15.86
C ASP A 71 -12.00 10.98 16.88
N LYS A 72 -11.16 11.32 17.87
CA LYS A 72 -11.49 12.33 18.89
C LYS A 72 -11.43 13.77 18.39
N VAL A 73 -10.57 14.06 17.41
CA VAL A 73 -10.29 15.43 16.95
C VAL A 73 -11.16 15.81 15.76
N VAL A 74 -11.51 14.86 14.90
CA VAL A 74 -12.25 15.12 13.67
C VAL A 74 -13.75 15.20 13.98
N ALA A 75 -14.37 16.32 13.58
CA ALA A 75 -15.81 16.52 13.65
C ALA A 75 -16.58 15.52 12.76
N ASP A 76 -17.89 15.39 12.95
CA ASP A 76 -18.71 14.40 12.24
C ASP A 76 -18.71 14.57 10.71
N ASP A 77 -18.42 15.77 10.20
CA ASP A 77 -18.28 16.13 8.79
C ASP A 77 -16.83 16.37 8.35
N GLY A 78 -15.88 16.18 9.28
CA GLY A 78 -14.46 16.41 9.04
C GLY A 78 -13.88 15.37 8.09
N ARG A 79 -12.94 15.81 7.23
CA ARG A 79 -12.25 14.96 6.27
C ARG A 79 -10.79 14.80 6.66
N VAL A 80 -10.28 13.59 6.50
CA VAL A 80 -8.87 13.25 6.77
C VAL A 80 -8.26 12.78 5.46
N ALA A 81 -7.20 13.46 5.04
CA ALA A 81 -6.38 13.03 3.91
C ALA A 81 -5.17 12.26 4.45
N LEU A 82 -4.96 11.04 3.94
CA LEU A 82 -3.78 10.24 4.22
C LEU A 82 -2.81 10.36 3.04
N ILE A 83 -1.59 10.79 3.31
CA ILE A 83 -0.55 10.98 2.29
C ILE A 83 0.58 10.01 2.59
N SER A 84 0.86 9.10 1.66
CA SER A 84 1.98 8.15 1.77
C SER A 84 1.99 7.33 3.08
N CYS A 85 0.83 7.14 3.73
CA CYS A 85 0.68 6.42 5.00
C CYS A 85 -0.22 5.19 4.82
N PRO A 86 0.21 4.18 4.06
CA PRO A 86 -0.63 3.03 3.68
C PRO A 86 -1.17 2.25 4.88
N THR A 87 -0.36 2.07 5.94
CA THR A 87 -0.76 1.29 7.12
C THR A 87 -1.96 1.89 7.88
N LEU A 88 -2.21 3.19 7.75
CA LEU A 88 -3.27 3.88 8.49
C LEU A 88 -4.63 3.85 7.79
N PHE A 89 -4.67 3.58 6.48
CA PHE A 89 -5.90 3.73 5.68
C PHE A 89 -7.00 2.74 6.08
N VAL A 90 -6.71 1.44 6.10
CA VAL A 90 -7.70 0.42 6.43
C VAL A 90 -8.24 0.60 7.86
N PRO A 91 -7.39 0.73 8.90
CA PRO A 91 -7.84 0.91 10.28
C PRO A 91 -8.68 2.19 10.46
N LEU A 92 -8.22 3.30 9.86
CA LEU A 92 -8.96 4.55 9.95
C LEU A 92 -10.31 4.47 9.24
N LYS A 93 -10.35 3.94 8.01
CA LYS A 93 -11.58 3.78 7.23
C LYS A 93 -12.63 2.93 7.96
N ARG A 94 -12.22 1.85 8.62
CA ARG A 94 -13.10 1.02 9.46
C ARG A 94 -13.67 1.81 10.64
N GLN A 95 -12.86 2.62 11.32
CA GLN A 95 -13.28 3.39 12.48
C GLN A 95 -14.23 4.55 12.11
N ILE A 96 -13.85 5.38 11.13
CA ILE A 96 -14.64 6.57 10.75
C ILE A 96 -15.84 6.25 9.86
N GLY A 97 -15.77 5.16 9.08
CA GLY A 97 -16.89 4.72 8.23
C GLY A 97 -18.14 4.39 9.04
N CYS A 98 -17.99 3.93 10.29
CA CYS A 98 -19.09 3.70 11.22
C CYS A 98 -19.82 4.99 11.64
N ARG A 99 -19.16 6.15 11.67
CA ARG A 99 -19.78 7.44 12.06
C ARG A 99 -20.78 7.93 11.01
N ALA A 100 -20.48 7.73 9.73
CA ALA A 100 -21.33 8.19 8.62
C ALA A 100 -22.68 7.44 8.53
N SER A 101 -22.78 6.23 9.08
CA SER A 101 -24.01 5.42 9.06
C SER A 101 -24.92 5.64 10.29
N GLY A 102 -24.44 6.40 11.29
CA GLY A 102 -24.99 6.42 12.66
C GLY A 102 -25.89 7.59 13.07
N ARG A 103 -26.33 8.47 12.17
CA ARG A 103 -27.35 9.49 12.48
C ARG A 103 -28.36 9.65 11.34
N ALA A 104 -29.26 8.68 11.22
CA ALA A 104 -30.61 9.00 10.79
C ALA A 104 -31.36 9.49 12.05
N HIS A 105 -31.49 10.81 12.19
CA HIS A 105 -32.45 11.42 13.10
C HIS A 105 -33.77 11.65 12.36
#